data_AF-G0NE00-F1
#
_entry.id   AF-G0NE00-F1
#
_cell.length_a   1.000
_cell.length_b   1.000
_cell.length_c   1.000
_cell.angle_alpha   90.00
_cell.angle_beta   90.00
_cell.angle_gamma   90.00
#
_symmetry.space_group_name_H-M   'P 1'
#
loop_
_entity.id
_entity.type
_entity.pdbx_description
1 polymer ?
#
loop_
_entity_poly.entity_id
_entity_poly.type
_entity_poly.pdbx_seq_one_letter_code
_entity_poly.pdbx_strand_id
1 'polypeptide(L)'
;MGVICAAVYLIIMFMFIPVPFFEWIGFESFPYAKLLAILSGLISISTAILPGFADDMLDLRWRHKLLFPTLSSLPLLMAYYVLVYRLVEAWTHH
;
A
#
# COMPACT_ATOMS: atom_id res chain seq x y z
N MET A 1 5.70 12.21 -17.93
CA MET A 1 5.71 13.24 -16.85
C MET A 1 5.07 12.76 -15.54
N GLY A 2 3.91 12.10 -15.56
CA GLY A 2 3.23 11.65 -14.32
C GLY A 2 4.02 10.63 -13.47
N VAL A 3 4.80 9.74 -14.09
CA VAL A 3 5.63 8.74 -13.39
C VAL A 3 6.70 9.39 -12.51
N ILE A 4 7.27 10.52 -12.93
CA ILE A 4 8.28 11.25 -12.16
C ILE A 4 7.65 11.85 -10.91
N CYS A 5 6.48 12.50 -11.02
CA CYS A 5 5.74 12.99 -9.87
C CYS A 5 5.36 11.85 -8.91
N ALA A 6 4.94 10.70 -9.44
CA ALA A 6 4.55 9.54 -8.64
C ALA A 6 5.75 8.89 -7.92
N ALA A 7 6.92 8.83 -8.56
CA ALA A 7 8.17 8.39 -7.93
C ALA A 7 8.60 9.33 -6.81
N VAL A 8 8.53 10.65 -7.02
CA VAL A 8 8.82 11.66 -5.99
C VAL A 8 7.87 11.51 -4.81
N TYR A 9 6.57 11.30 -5.07
CA TYR A 9 5.58 11.04 -4.02
C TYR A 9 5.92 9.79 -3.19
N LEU A 10 6.29 8.67 -3.84
CA LEU A 10 6.68 7.44 -3.13
C LEU A 10 7.94 7.64 -2.28
N ILE A 11 8.96 8.33 -2.80
CA ILE A 11 10.20 8.59 -2.07
C ILE A 11 9.93 9.43 -0.81
N ILE A 12 9.11 10.48 -0.93
CA ILE A 12 8.72 11.34 0.19
C ILE A 12 7.94 10.52 1.23
N MET A 13 6.98 9.70 0.78
CA MET A 13 6.21 8.82 1.67
C MET A 13 7.10 7.82 2.42
N PHE A 14 8.03 7.15 1.73
CA PHE A 14 8.98 6.23 2.38
C PHE A 14 9.85 6.93 3.43
N MET A 15 10.29 8.16 3.14
CA MET A 15 11.05 8.97 4.10
C MET A 15 10.21 9.41 5.30
N PHE A 16 8.91 9.60 5.11
CA PHE A 16 7.98 10.01 6.16
C PHE A 16 7.46 8.86 7.03
N ILE A 17 7.51 7.60 6.57
CA ILE A 17 7.13 6.42 7.35
C ILE A 17 7.81 6.37 8.73
N PRO A 18 9.13 6.53 8.90
CA PRO A 18 9.73 6.39 10.22
C PRO A 18 9.30 7.47 11.22
N VAL A 19 8.93 8.69 10.76
CA VAL A 19 8.56 9.85 11.59
C VAL A 19 7.46 9.52 12.64
N PRO A 20 6.28 9.00 12.28
CA PRO A 20 5.23 8.63 13.24
C PRO A 20 5.54 7.38 14.07
N PHE A 21 6.46 6.52 13.63
CA PHE A 21 6.84 5.31 14.38
C PHE A 21 8.03 5.55 15.32
N PHE A 22 8.73 6.69 15.22
CA PHE A 22 9.80 7.06 16.15
C PHE A 22 9.31 7.15 17.59
N GLU A 23 8.07 7.60 17.82
CA GLU A 23 7.48 7.65 19.17
C GLU A 23 7.28 6.26 19.79
N TRP A 24 7.26 5.20 18.97
CA TRP A 24 7.05 3.82 19.40
C TRP A 24 8.36 3.04 19.58
N ILE A 25 9.51 3.64 19.23
CA ILE A 25 10.85 3.10 19.54
C ILE A 25 11.05 3.18 21.06
N GLY A 26 10.77 2.08 21.76
CA GLY A 26 10.94 1.97 23.22
C GLY A 26 9.75 1.36 23.98
N PHE A 27 8.60 1.18 23.32
CA PHE A 27 7.45 0.48 23.92
C PHE A 27 7.44 -1.00 23.52
N GLU A 28 7.03 -1.89 24.44
CA GLU A 28 6.97 -3.34 24.16
C GLU A 28 5.87 -3.72 23.13
N SER A 29 4.86 -2.87 22.96
CA SER A 29 3.71 -3.12 22.08
C SER A 29 3.78 -2.27 20.81
N PHE A 30 4.49 -2.74 19.79
CA PHE A 30 4.55 -2.02 18.50
C PHE A 30 3.21 -2.12 17.74
N PRO A 31 2.70 -1.04 17.10
CA PRO A 31 1.38 -1.02 16.49
C PRO A 31 1.45 -1.54 15.06
N TYR A 32 1.67 -2.86 14.92
CA TYR A 32 1.83 -3.52 13.61
C TYR A 32 0.64 -3.29 12.67
N ALA A 33 -0.59 -3.15 13.19
CA ALA A 33 -1.78 -2.89 12.38
C ALA A 33 -1.70 -1.55 11.64
N LYS A 34 -1.19 -0.50 12.29
CA LYS A 34 -1.02 0.83 11.65
C LYS A 34 0.08 0.79 10.59
N LEU A 35 1.19 0.11 10.87
CA LEU A 35 2.29 -0.05 9.91
C LEU A 35 1.82 -0.82 8.67
N LEU A 36 1.11 -1.92 8.88
CA LEU A 36 0.59 -2.77 7.81
C LEU A 36 -0.39 -2.00 6.91
N ALA A 37 -1.28 -1.18 7.50
CA ALA A 37 -2.20 -0.34 6.74
C ALA A 37 -1.45 0.67 5.86
N ILE A 38 -0.46 1.39 6.41
CA ILE A 38 0.35 2.36 5.63
C ILE A 38 1.12 1.66 4.51
N LEU A 39 1.77 0.51 4.79
CA LEU A 39 2.49 -0.27 3.80
C LEU A 39 1.58 -0.80 2.68
N SER A 40 0.39 -1.29 3.03
CA SER A 40 -0.58 -1.79 2.04
C SER A 40 -1.07 -0.71 1.09
N GLY A 41 -1.31 0.51 1.60
CA GLY A 41 -1.64 1.67 0.78
C GLY A 41 -0.50 2.05 -0.16
N LEU A 42 0.74 2.06 0.34
CA LEU A 42 1.92 2.33 -0.46
C LEU A 42 2.10 1.31 -1.60
N ILE A 43 1.96 0.03 -1.28
CA ILE A 43 2.08 -1.07 -2.25
C ILE A 43 0.95 -1.00 -3.29
N SER A 44 -0.28 -0.66 -2.87
CA SER A 44 -1.41 -0.46 -3.79
C SER A 44 -1.13 0.66 -4.80
N ILE A 45 -0.59 1.78 -4.34
CA ILE A 45 -0.20 2.92 -5.17
C ILE A 45 0.98 2.57 -6.08
N SER A 46 2.03 1.91 -5.58
CA SER A 46 3.16 1.50 -6.42
C SER A 46 2.75 0.48 -7.49
N THR A 47 1.81 -0.40 -7.18
CA THR A 47 1.26 -1.39 -8.13
C THR A 47 0.35 -0.74 -9.18
N ALA A 48 -0.17 0.47 -8.95
CA ALA A 48 -0.86 1.25 -10.00
C ALA A 48 0.14 1.99 -10.92
N ILE A 49 1.25 2.48 -10.37
CA ILE A 49 2.22 3.32 -11.10
C ILE A 49 3.16 2.48 -11.97
N LEU A 50 3.72 1.38 -11.43
CA LEU A 50 4.71 0.55 -12.14
C LEU A 50 4.18 -0.03 -13.45
N PRO A 51 2.95 -0.58 -13.50
CA PRO A 51 2.41 -1.10 -14.75
C PRO A 51 1.95 0.00 -15.71
N GLY A 52 1.54 1.16 -15.20
CA GLY A 52 1.25 2.32 -16.04
C GLY A 52 2.49 2.80 -16.81
N PHE A 53 3.68 2.70 -16.21
CA PHE A 53 4.95 2.96 -16.89
C PHE A 53 5.39 1.82 -17.81
N ALA A 54 5.24 0.57 -17.37
CA ALA A 54 5.59 -0.59 -18.19
C ALA A 54 4.70 -0.69 -19.44
N ASP A 55 3.41 -0.36 -19.34
CA ASP A 55 2.47 -0.28 -20.47
C ASP A 55 2.88 0.79 -21.48
N ASP A 56 3.35 1.96 -21.01
CA ASP A 56 3.83 3.07 -21.85
C ASP A 56 5.14 2.74 -22.58
N MET A 57 6.02 1.94 -21.97
CA MET A 57 7.32 1.53 -22.55
C MET A 57 7.22 0.32 -23.49
N LEU A 58 6.26 -0.59 -23.27
CA LEU A 58 6.19 -1.88 -23.98
C LEU A 58 5.02 -1.96 -24.99
N ASP A 59 4.21 -0.92 -25.12
CA ASP A 59 3.08 -0.78 -26.06
C ASP A 59 2.22 -2.07 -26.17
N LEU A 60 1.84 -2.63 -25.00
CA LEU A 60 1.13 -3.92 -24.95
C LEU A 60 -0.29 -3.78 -25.53
N ARG A 61 -0.71 -4.81 -26.28
CA ARG A 61 -2.08 -4.91 -26.83
C ARG A 61 -3.14 -4.83 -25.72
N TRP A 62 -4.23 -4.10 -26.01
CA TRP A 62 -5.32 -3.66 -25.11
C TRP A 62 -5.75 -4.63 -24.00
N ARG A 63 -5.70 -5.95 -24.20
CA ARG A 63 -6.29 -6.95 -23.28
C ARG A 63 -5.65 -6.99 -21.88
N HIS A 64 -4.45 -6.45 -21.70
CA HIS A 64 -3.75 -6.44 -20.41
C HIS A 64 -4.05 -5.16 -19.60
N LYS A 65 -4.60 -4.12 -20.24
CA LYS A 65 -5.01 -2.86 -19.59
C LYS A 65 -6.09 -3.03 -18.51
N LEU A 66 -6.84 -4.14 -18.53
CA LEU A 66 -7.93 -4.41 -17.59
C LEU A 66 -7.52 -5.23 -16.36
N LEU A 67 -6.32 -5.82 -16.35
CA LEU A 67 -5.79 -6.61 -15.22
C LEU A 67 -5.00 -5.75 -14.22
N PHE A 68 -4.58 -4.55 -14.61
CA PHE A 68 -3.85 -3.63 -13.75
C PHE A 68 -4.70 -3.03 -12.60
N PRO A 69 -5.98 -2.67 -12.79
CA PRO A 69 -6.83 -2.18 -11.70
C PRO A 69 -7.10 -3.24 -10.63
N THR A 70 -7.23 -4.52 -11.02
CA THR A 70 -7.48 -5.61 -10.08
C THR A 70 -6.23 -5.96 -9.28
N LEU A 71 -5.05 -5.96 -9.89
CA LEU A 71 -3.78 -6.15 -9.19
C LEU A 71 -3.48 -5.02 -8.19
N SER A 72 -3.85 -3.77 -8.51
CA SER A 72 -3.65 -2.63 -7.61
C SER A 72 -4.53 -2.69 -6.35
N SER A 73 -5.74 -3.26 -6.42
CA SER A 73 -6.65 -3.32 -5.26
C SER A 73 -6.38 -4.50 -4.32
N LEU A 74 -5.66 -5.54 -4.75
CA LEU A 74 -5.31 -6.72 -3.93
C LEU A 74 -4.56 -6.41 -2.63
N PRO A 75 -3.45 -5.62 -2.62
CA PRO A 75 -2.73 -5.29 -1.39
C PRO A 75 -3.60 -4.50 -0.40
N LEU A 76 -4.45 -3.60 -0.92
CA LEU A 76 -5.41 -2.84 -0.10
C LEU A 76 -6.48 -3.77 0.49
N LEU A 77 -7.01 -4.70 -0.31
CA LEU A 77 -8.01 -5.67 0.09
C LEU A 77 -7.47 -6.62 1.18
N MET A 78 -6.23 -7.08 1.06
CA MET A 78 -5.60 -7.95 2.05
C MET A 78 -5.46 -7.25 3.41
N ALA A 79 -5.03 -5.99 3.43
CA ALA A 79 -4.94 -5.23 4.67
C ALA A 79 -6.32 -4.94 5.28
N TYR A 80 -7.33 -4.67 4.45
CA TYR A 80 -8.72 -4.53 4.90
C TYR A 80 -9.22 -5.81 5.58
N TYR A 81 -9.00 -6.98 4.98
CA TYR A 81 -9.38 -8.26 5.59
C TYR A 81 -8.70 -8.49 6.94
N VAL A 82 -7.40 -8.25 7.04
CA VAL A 82 -6.65 -8.40 8.30
C VAL A 82 -7.18 -7.44 9.37
N LEU A 83 -7.45 -6.19 9.00
CA LEU A 83 -8.00 -5.20 9.92
C LEU A 83 -9.40 -5.59 10.42
N VAL A 84 -10.28 -6.00 9.50
CA VAL A 84 -11.63 -6.45 9.85
C VAL A 84 -11.58 -7.67 10.76
N TYR A 85 -10.70 -8.63 10.47
CA TYR A 85 -10.55 -9.82 11.31
C TYR A 85 -10.13 -9.46 12.73
N ARG A 86 -9.17 -8.54 12.87
CA ARG A 86 -8.72 -8.02 14.17
C ARG A 86 -9.81 -7.26 14.92
N LEU A 87 -10.62 -6.49 14.21
CA LEU A 87 -11.76 -5.79 14.79
C LEU A 87 -12.82 -6.76 15.29
N VAL A 88 -13.16 -7.78 14.48
CA VAL A 88 -14.11 -8.82 14.88
C VAL A 88 -13.62 -9.56 16.11
N GLU A 89 -12.35 -9.98 16.13
CA GLU A 89 -11.72 -10.66 17.26
C GLU A 89 -11.83 -9.84 18.56
N ALA A 90 -11.56 -8.52 18.49
CA ALA A 90 -11.72 -7.60 19.61
C ALA A 90 -13.16 -7.45 20.12
N TRP A 91 -14.17 -7.55 19.23
CA TRP A 91 -15.58 -7.50 19.62
C TRP A 91 -16.08 -8.82 20.23
N THR A 92 -15.51 -9.97 19.85
CA THR A 92 -15.88 -11.29 20.43
C THR A 92 -15.36 -11.55 21.84
N HIS A 93 -14.37 -10.80 22.29
CA HIS A 93 -13.77 -10.94 23.63
C HIS A 93 -14.25 -9.90 24.65
N HIS A 94 -15.27 -9.11 24.30
CA HIS A 94 -16.04 -8.24 25.18
C HIS A 94 -17.43 -8.82 25.45
#